data_AF-A0A8J7Z3V3-F1
#
_entry.id   AF-A0A8J7Z3V3-F1
#
_cell.length_a   1.000
_cell.length_b   1.000
_cell.length_c   1.000
_cell.angle_alpha   90.00
_cell.angle_beta   90.00
_cell.angle_gamma   90.00
#
_symmetry.space_group_name_H-M   'P 1'
#
loop_
_entity.id
_entity.type
_entity.pdbx_description
1 polymer ?
#
loop_
_entity_poly.entity_id
_entity_poly.type
_entity_poly.pdbx_seq_one_letter_code
_entity_poly.pdbx_strand_id
1 'polypeptide(L)'
;MSSSYLFPRRSIIKCKAKMHLLTDSLVGAAVMPLDEALLNEIAETAFRCDRYSTLPYAHQPSVKKAIESQVAAEVVIQYKRIKLRQHNAIVQQLNALL
;
A
#
# COMPACT_ATOMS: atom_id res chain seq x y z
N MET A 1 29.60 -3.02 17.57
CA MET A 1 28.84 -1.82 17.15
C MET A 1 27.68 -2.28 16.29
N SER A 2 26.47 -2.30 16.86
CA SER A 2 25.30 -2.91 16.21
C SER A 2 24.69 -1.92 15.22
N SER A 3 25.12 -1.97 13.96
CA SER A 3 24.50 -1.22 12.87
C SER A 3 23.01 -1.55 12.84
N SER A 4 22.19 -0.58 13.26
CA SER A 4 20.74 -0.70 13.20
C SER A 4 20.32 -0.51 11.75
N TYR A 5 20.14 -1.61 11.05
CA TYR A 5 19.68 -1.66 9.67
C TYR A 5 18.32 -0.96 9.54
N LEU A 6 18.34 0.32 9.16
CA LEU A 6 17.16 1.18 9.11
C LEU A 6 16.45 1.07 7.75
N PHE A 7 16.11 -0.14 7.33
CA PHE A 7 15.24 -0.34 6.17
C PHE A 7 13.87 0.35 6.38
N PRO A 8 13.22 0.82 5.30
CA PRO A 8 11.82 1.23 5.33
C PRO A 8 10.98 0.14 6.01
N ARG A 9 10.26 0.49 7.07
CA ARG A 9 9.51 -0.52 7.83
C ARG A 9 8.16 -0.77 7.16
N ARG A 10 7.90 -2.04 6.82
CA ARG A 10 6.62 -2.48 6.24
C ARG A 10 5.41 -2.01 7.06
N SER A 11 5.52 -2.06 8.38
CA SER A 11 4.49 -1.57 9.31
C SER A 11 4.24 -0.07 9.21
N ILE A 12 5.28 0.75 9.02
CA ILE A 12 5.15 2.21 8.85
C ILE A 12 4.47 2.52 7.53
N ILE A 13 4.89 1.87 6.45
CA ILE A 13 4.31 2.06 5.11
C ILE A 13 2.84 1.64 5.11
N LYS A 14 2.51 0.50 5.73
CA LYS A 14 1.12 0.06 5.91
C LYS A 14 0.29 1.07 6.70
N CYS A 15 0.84 1.58 7.81
CA CYS A 15 0.16 2.58 8.63
C CYS A 15 -0.11 3.86 7.84
N LYS A 16 0.89 4.37 7.09
CA LYS A 16 0.73 5.52 6.20
C LYS A 16 -0.33 5.26 5.12
N ALA A 17 -0.27 4.12 4.44
CA ALA A 17 -1.24 3.77 3.40
C ALA A 17 -2.67 3.68 3.95
N LYS A 18 -2.85 3.06 5.12
CA LYS A 18 -4.14 3.01 5.82
C LYS A 18 -4.66 4.41 6.16
N MET A 19 -3.80 5.28 6.70
CA MET A 19 -4.18 6.66 7.00
C MET A 19 -4.61 7.42 5.73
N HIS A 20 -3.87 7.30 4.62
CA HIS A 20 -4.27 7.91 3.35
C HIS A 20 -5.63 7.42 2.86
N LEU A 21 -5.91 6.11 2.93
CA LEU A 21 -7.20 5.55 2.53
C LEU A 21 -8.35 6.01 3.43
N LEU A 22 -8.11 6.14 4.74
CA LEU A 22 -9.09 6.65 5.69
C LEU A 22 -9.36 8.15 5.47
N THR A 23 -8.32 8.95 5.23
CA THR A 23 -8.48 10.38 4.94
C THR A 23 -9.18 10.61 3.61
N ASP A 24 -8.83 9.87 2.56
CA ASP A 24 -9.49 9.98 1.24
C ASP A 24 -10.96 9.53 1.32
N SER A 25 -11.27 8.48 2.09
CA SER A 25 -12.64 8.00 2.31
C SER A 25 -13.50 8.96 3.13
N LEU A 26 -12.89 9.82 3.96
CA LEU A 26 -13.58 10.86 4.73
C LEU A 26 -13.93 12.09 3.87
N VAL A 27 -13.21 12.32 2.77
CA VAL A 27 -13.28 13.56 1.98
C VAL A 27 -14.16 13.43 0.73
N GLY A 28 -14.48 12.23 0.24
CA GLY A 28 -15.40 12.11 -0.89
C GLY A 28 -15.81 10.70 -1.26
N ALA A 29 -17.12 10.53 -1.37
CA ALA A 29 -17.84 9.42 -2.02
C ALA A 29 -17.75 8.04 -1.33
N ALA A 30 -18.94 7.55 -0.93
CA ALA A 30 -19.26 6.16 -0.57
C ALA A 30 -18.22 5.49 0.34
N VAL A 31 -18.47 5.56 1.65
CA VAL A 31 -17.70 4.86 2.69
C VAL A 31 -17.83 3.35 2.47
N MET A 32 -17.03 2.82 1.55
CA MET A 32 -16.78 1.39 1.50
C MET A 32 -15.90 1.03 2.69
N PRO A 33 -16.26 -0.01 3.45
CA PRO A 33 -15.41 -0.46 4.54
C PRO A 33 -14.02 -0.77 4.01
N LEU A 34 -12.99 -0.28 4.70
CA LEU A 34 -11.60 -0.57 4.38
C LEU A 34 -11.39 -2.08 4.44
N ASP A 35 -10.95 -2.66 3.33
CA ASP A 35 -10.63 -4.07 3.23
C ASP A 35 -9.19 -4.28 3.70
N GLU A 36 -9.05 -4.61 4.99
CA GLU A 36 -7.74 -4.80 5.61
C GLU A 36 -7.00 -6.02 5.04
N ALA A 37 -7.73 -7.05 4.58
CA ALA A 37 -7.13 -8.23 3.98
C ALA A 37 -6.46 -7.87 2.65
N LEU A 38 -7.18 -7.15 1.78
CA LEU A 38 -6.63 -6.66 0.52
C LEU A 38 -5.45 -5.70 0.74
N LEU A 39 -5.54 -4.80 1.73
CA LEU A 39 -4.43 -3.90 2.05
C LEU A 39 -3.17 -4.67 2.51
N ASN A 40 -3.35 -5.70 3.33
CA ASN A 40 -2.24 -6.55 3.77
C ASN A 40 -1.61 -7.29 2.59
N GLU A 41 -2.42 -7.85 1.69
CA GLU A 41 -1.94 -8.58 0.50
C GLU A 41 -1.15 -7.67 -0.46
N ILE A 42 -1.65 -6.45 -0.73
CA ILE A 42 -0.96 -5.47 -1.56
C ILE A 42 0.34 -5.02 -0.90
N ALA A 43 0.33 -4.78 0.41
CA ALA A 43 1.55 -4.44 1.14
C ALA A 43 2.56 -5.59 1.05
N GLU A 44 2.15 -6.83 1.29
CA GLU A 44 3.02 -7.99 1.19
C GLU A 44 3.61 -8.18 -0.20
N THR A 45 2.79 -8.09 -1.25
CA THR A 45 3.24 -8.22 -2.65
C THR A 45 4.17 -7.08 -3.06
N ALA A 46 3.90 -5.84 -2.62
CA ALA A 46 4.79 -4.71 -2.84
C ALA A 46 6.18 -5.00 -2.28
N PHE A 47 6.28 -5.52 -1.05
CA PHE A 47 7.57 -5.83 -0.42
C PHE A 47 8.21 -7.18 -0.80
N ARG A 48 7.50 -8.05 -1.52
CA ARG A 48 8.05 -9.29 -2.10
C ARG A 48 8.67 -9.05 -3.48
N CYS A 49 8.25 -8.01 -4.21
CA CYS A 49 8.93 -7.60 -5.43
C CYS A 49 10.32 -7.02 -5.11
N ASP A 50 11.35 -7.50 -5.80
CA ASP A 50 12.75 -7.04 -5.65
C ASP A 50 12.99 -5.54 -5.92
N ARG A 51 11.93 -4.82 -6.31
CA ARG A 51 11.94 -3.37 -6.51
C ARG A 51 12.28 -2.59 -5.24
N TYR A 52 12.01 -3.14 -4.05
CA TYR A 52 12.31 -2.48 -2.79
C TYR A 52 13.33 -3.22 -1.91
N SER A 53 13.74 -4.44 -2.28
CA SER A 53 14.85 -5.16 -1.63
C SER A 53 16.21 -4.51 -1.92
N THR A 54 16.31 -3.77 -3.02
CA THR A 54 17.51 -3.07 -3.49
C THR A 54 17.53 -1.57 -3.21
N LEU A 55 16.55 -1.04 -2.46
CA LEU A 55 16.56 0.38 -2.12
C LEU A 55 17.86 0.72 -1.39
N PRO A 56 18.64 1.69 -1.90
CA PRO A 56 19.92 2.03 -1.32
C PRO A 56 19.72 2.40 0.14
N TYR A 57 20.64 1.92 0.98
CA TYR A 57 20.63 2.21 2.41
C TYR A 57 20.55 3.73 2.61
N ALA A 58 19.38 4.21 3.03
CA ALA A 58 19.17 5.63 3.26
C ALA A 58 19.81 5.99 4.61
N HIS A 59 21.08 6.39 4.57
CA HIS A 59 21.78 6.93 5.76
C HIS A 59 21.07 8.18 6.33
N GLN A 60 20.29 8.88 5.50
CA GLN A 60 19.53 10.07 5.90
C GLN A 60 18.07 9.73 6.28
N PRO A 61 17.61 10.11 7.49
CA PRO A 61 16.23 9.90 7.92
C PRO A 61 15.17 10.55 7.02
N SER A 62 15.49 11.66 6.35
CA SER A 62 14.62 12.35 5.40
C SER A 62 14.33 11.50 4.16
N VAL A 63 15.38 10.93 3.56
CA VAL A 63 15.30 10.05 2.39
C VAL A 63 14.51 8.79 2.73
N LYS A 64 14.76 8.20 3.92
CA LYS A 64 13.96 7.07 4.41
C LYS A 64 12.48 7.39 4.50
N LYS A 65 12.12 8.54 5.10
CA LYS A 65 10.71 8.97 5.21
C LYS A 65 10.08 9.19 3.84
N ALA A 66 10.82 9.76 2.89
CA ALA A 66 10.36 9.99 1.52
C ALA A 66 10.07 8.66 0.80
N ILE A 67 10.98 7.69 0.89
CA ILE A 67 10.77 6.34 0.36
C ILE A 67 9.54 5.69 1.00
N GLU A 68 9.41 5.73 2.33
CA GLU A 68 8.24 5.17 3.01
C GLU A 68 6.92 5.82 2.56
N SER A 69 6.93 7.13 2.34
CA SER A 69 5.74 7.85 1.84
C SER A 69 5.43 7.53 0.38
N GLN A 70 6.45 7.40 -0.47
CA GLN A 70 6.30 7.01 -1.87
C GLN A 70 5.70 5.61 -1.99
N VAL A 71 6.25 4.63 -1.27
CA VAL A 71 5.74 3.25 -1.30
C VAL A 71 4.31 3.20 -0.73
N ALA A 72 4.01 3.98 0.31
CA ALA A 72 2.66 4.07 0.84
C ALA A 72 1.67 4.60 -0.20
N ALA A 73 2.03 5.64 -0.96
CA ALA A 73 1.20 6.17 -2.04
C ALA A 73 0.97 5.13 -3.15
N GLU A 74 1.99 4.35 -3.51
CA GLU A 74 1.87 3.29 -4.51
C GLU A 74 0.92 2.18 -4.05
N VAL A 75 0.99 1.76 -2.78
CA VAL A 75 0.06 0.81 -2.17
C VAL A 75 -1.38 1.33 -2.23
N VAL A 76 -1.60 2.62 -1.92
CA VAL A 76 -2.92 3.27 -1.99
C VAL A 76 -3.46 3.26 -3.42
N ILE A 77 -2.63 3.59 -4.42
CA ILE A 77 -3.02 3.59 -5.83
C ILE A 77 -3.44 2.18 -6.28
N GLN A 78 -2.66 1.16 -5.91
CA GLN A 78 -2.99 -0.23 -6.27
C GLN A 78 -4.28 -0.69 -5.59
N TYR A 79 -4.47 -0.35 -4.31
CA TYR A 79 -5.70 -0.65 -3.57
C TYR A 79 -6.91 -0.05 -4.27
N LYS A 80 -6.85 1.26 -4.62
CA LYS A 80 -7.95 1.93 -5.34
C LYS A 80 -8.21 1.30 -6.70
N ARG A 81 -7.16 0.96 -7.47
CA ARG A 81 -7.31 0.29 -8.77
C ARG A 81 -8.00 -1.05 -8.65
N ILE A 82 -7.65 -1.86 -7.64
CA ILE A 82 -8.28 -3.16 -7.41
C ILE A 82 -9.73 -2.99 -6.96
N LYS A 83 -10.01 -2.07 -6.03
CA LYS A 83 -11.39 -1.77 -5.61
C LYS A 83 -12.26 -1.29 -6.77
N LEU A 84 -11.74 -0.43 -7.65
CA LEU A 84 -12.44 0.01 -8.86
C LEU A 84 -12.69 -1.15 -9.83
N ARG A 85 -11.73 -2.07 -10.00
CA ARG A 85 -11.91 -3.27 -10.83
C ARG A 85 -12.93 -4.24 -10.23
N GLN A 86 -12.98 -4.42 -8.92
CA GLN A 86 -14.00 -5.22 -8.25
C GLN A 86 -15.43 -4.66 -8.45
N HIS A 87 -15.55 -3.35 -8.70
CA HIS A 87 -16.82 -2.70 -9.03
C HIS A 87 -17.13 -2.71 -10.53
N ASN A 88 -16.22 -3.22 -11.37
CA ASN A 88 -16.49 -3.36 -12.78
C ASN A 88 -17.45 -4.54 -12.99
N ALA A 89 -18.61 -4.29 -13.59
CA ALA A 89 -19.65 -5.27 -13.84
C ALA A 89 -19.14 -6.52 -14.58
N ILE A 90 -18.14 -6.36 -15.47
CA ILE A 90 -17.54 -7.47 -16.21
C ILE A 90 -16.75 -8.39 -15.28
N VAL A 91 -16.02 -7.83 -14.31
CA VAL A 91 -15.25 -8.61 -13.32
C VAL A 91 -16.20 -9.32 -12.35
N GLN A 92 -17.30 -8.67 -11.96
CA GLN A 92 -18.33 -9.31 -11.13
C GLN A 92 -19.02 -10.46 -11.86
N GLN A 93 -19.35 -10.28 -13.15
CA GLN A 93 -19.89 -11.36 -13.98
C GLN A 93 -18.92 -12.54 -14.11
N LEU A 94 -17.64 -12.27 -14.33
CA LEU A 94 -16.62 -13.33 -14.40
C LEU A 94 -16.41 -14.04 -13.05
N ASN A 95 -16.40 -13.30 -11.93
CA ASN A 95 -16.30 -13.89 -10.59
C ASN A 95 -17.53 -14.71 -10.20
N ALA A 96 -18.72 -14.40 -10.73
CA ALA A 96 -19.94 -15.16 -10.48
C ALA A 96 -20.00 -16.50 -11.26
N LEU A 97 -19.10 -16.69 -12.23
CA LEU A 97 -18.99 -17.91 -13.04
C LEU A 97 -17.91 -18.88 -12.54
N LEU A 98 -17.19 -18.51 -11.47
CA LEU A 98 -16.24 -19.35 -10.73
C LEU A 98 -16.88 -19.84 -9.43
#